data_AF-A0A1Q7ZJH8-F1
#
_entry.id   AF-A0A1Q7ZJH8-F1
#
_cell.length_a   1.000
_cell.length_b   1.000
_cell.length_c   1.000
_cell.angle_alpha   90.00
_cell.angle_beta   90.00
_cell.angle_gamma   90.00
#
_symmetry.space_group_name_H-M   'P 1'
#
loop_
_entity.id
_entity.type
_entity.pdbx_description
1 polymer ?
#
loop_
_entity_poly.entity_id
_entity_poly.type
_entity_poly.pdbx_seq_one_letter_code
_entity_poly.pdbx_strand_id
1 'polypeptide(L)'
;MRRRRGCPAVLVLHGDLDRARRLEASCLSMWTATQIEPDGFDYGAQRPTDLAYPLRPEIIESAWYLNRATGDPAHREMGQRFFDDIVKYCRTEGGYATLANVVTKEQDDAMPSFFLAETLKYLYLLFAEPANVDLRDVVFTTEAHPLRRNR
;
A
#
# COMPACT_ATOMS: atom_id res chain seq x y z
N MET A 1 -6.68 -0.94 -22.19
CA MET A 1 -7.71 -0.41 -21.29
C MET A 1 -7.01 0.09 -20.03
N ARG A 2 -6.92 1.41 -19.83
CA ARG A 2 -6.23 2.02 -18.66
C ARG A 2 -7.07 1.75 -17.41
N ARG A 3 -6.72 0.75 -16.60
CA ARG A 3 -7.37 0.52 -15.31
C ARG A 3 -6.75 1.50 -14.31
N ARG A 4 -7.53 2.45 -13.82
CA ARG A 4 -7.13 3.29 -12.67
C ARG A 4 -6.93 2.38 -11.46
N ARG A 5 -5.93 2.69 -10.63
CA ARG A 5 -5.70 2.08 -9.31
C ARG A 5 -7.04 2.09 -8.55
N GLY A 6 -7.66 0.92 -8.40
CA GLY A 6 -8.77 0.76 -7.47
C GLY A 6 -8.16 0.47 -6.11
N CYS A 7 -8.76 0.96 -5.03
CA CYS A 7 -8.31 0.67 -3.68
C CYS A 7 -9.07 -0.58 -3.16
N PRO A 8 -8.45 -1.79 -3.12
CA PRO A 8 -9.09 -3.00 -2.61
C PRO A 8 -9.72 -2.84 -1.22
N ALA A 9 -9.15 -1.99 -0.35
CA ALA A 9 -9.70 -1.67 0.96
C ALA A 9 -11.19 -1.28 0.91
N VAL A 10 -11.61 -0.48 -0.08
CA VAL A 10 -13.02 -0.06 -0.21
C VAL A 10 -13.93 -1.26 -0.51
N LEU A 11 -13.46 -2.22 -1.30
CA LEU A 11 -14.21 -3.45 -1.59
C LEU A 11 -14.29 -4.33 -0.33
N VAL A 12 -13.23 -4.38 0.48
CA VAL A 12 -13.26 -5.06 1.78
C VAL A 12 -14.32 -4.44 2.69
N LEU A 13 -14.35 -3.11 2.80
CA LEU A 13 -15.33 -2.40 3.62
C LEU A 13 -16.77 -2.60 3.12
N HIS A 14 -16.96 -2.78 1.81
CA HIS A 14 -18.25 -3.14 1.22
C HIS A 14 -18.64 -4.61 1.39
N GLY A 15 -17.68 -5.49 1.72
CA GLY A 15 -17.88 -6.93 1.86
C GLY A 15 -17.58 -7.77 0.61
N ASP A 16 -17.13 -7.17 -0.49
CA ASP A 16 -16.73 -7.87 -1.71
C ASP A 16 -15.27 -8.35 -1.63
N LEU A 17 -15.03 -9.31 -0.73
CA LEU A 17 -13.69 -9.83 -0.42
C LEU A 17 -13.04 -10.52 -1.62
N ASP A 18 -13.82 -11.20 -2.46
CA ASP A 18 -13.27 -11.94 -3.60
C ASP A 18 -12.73 -11.00 -4.67
N ARG A 19 -13.45 -9.91 -4.96
CA ARG A 19 -12.93 -8.89 -5.86
C ARG A 19 -11.76 -8.13 -5.25
N ALA A 20 -11.81 -7.83 -3.95
CA ALA A 20 -10.70 -7.20 -3.24
C ALA A 20 -9.41 -8.02 -3.36
N ARG A 21 -9.47 -9.33 -3.07
CA ARG A 21 -8.31 -10.25 -3.20
C ARG A 21 -7.73 -10.27 -4.62
N ARG A 22 -8.58 -10.36 -5.65
CA ARG A 22 -8.12 -10.35 -7.05
C ARG A 22 -7.45 -9.04 -7.44
N LEU A 23 -7.97 -7.92 -6.93
CA LEU A 23 -7.39 -6.61 -7.19
C LEU A 23 -6.05 -6.45 -6.46
N GLU A 24 -5.96 -6.86 -5.20
CA GLU A 24 -4.72 -6.83 -4.43
C GLU A 24 -3.64 -7.72 -5.06
N ALA A 25 -4.00 -8.92 -5.55
CA ALA A 25 -3.08 -9.77 -6.28
C ALA A 25 -2.56 -9.10 -7.57
N SER A 26 -3.40 -8.29 -8.23
CA SER A 26 -2.98 -7.50 -9.39
C SER A 26 -1.99 -6.40 -8.98
N CYS A 27 -2.25 -5.72 -7.85
CA CYS A 27 -1.34 -4.73 -7.28
C CYS A 27 0.02 -5.34 -6.92
N LEU A 28 0.05 -6.50 -6.27
CA LEU A 28 1.28 -7.23 -5.99
C LEU A 28 2.04 -7.64 -7.27
N SER A 29 1.32 -8.08 -8.30
CA SER A 29 1.94 -8.41 -9.60
C SER A 29 2.61 -7.20 -10.23
N MET A 30 1.96 -6.03 -10.17
CA MET A 30 2.53 -4.76 -10.63
C MET A 30 3.78 -4.39 -9.82
N TRP A 31 3.70 -4.40 -8.50
CA TRP A 31 4.84 -4.13 -7.61
C TRP A 31 6.03 -5.04 -7.94
N THR A 32 5.74 -6.32 -8.20
CA THR A 32 6.76 -7.32 -8.53
C THR A 32 7.48 -7.05 -9.83
N ALA A 33 6.77 -6.54 -10.84
CA ALA A 33 7.32 -6.33 -12.18
C ALA A 33 8.52 -5.37 -12.17
N THR A 34 8.52 -4.38 -11.27
CA THR A 34 9.58 -3.38 -11.13
C THR A 34 10.29 -3.43 -9.76
N GLN A 35 9.98 -4.41 -8.91
CA GLN A 35 10.44 -4.55 -7.51
C GLN A 35 10.04 -3.39 -6.57
N ILE A 36 9.23 -2.46 -7.05
CA ILE A 36 8.61 -1.36 -6.30
C ILE A 36 7.51 -0.77 -7.18
N GLU A 37 6.41 -0.28 -6.61
CA GLU A 37 5.26 0.20 -7.37
C GLU A 37 5.61 1.37 -8.30
N PRO A 38 5.32 1.28 -9.61
CA PRO A 38 5.27 2.44 -10.49
C PRO A 38 3.95 3.22 -10.30
N ASP A 39 3.98 4.54 -10.47
CA ASP A 39 2.77 5.37 -10.38
C ASP A 39 1.76 5.08 -11.51
N GLY A 40 2.17 4.41 -12.58
CA GLY A 40 1.28 3.98 -13.65
C GLY A 40 1.71 2.67 -14.25
N PHE A 41 0.76 1.78 -14.49
CA PHE A 41 1.02 0.46 -15.07
C PHE A 41 -0.04 0.06 -16.09
N ASP A 42 0.40 -0.42 -17.25
CA ASP A 42 -0.47 -1.05 -18.25
C ASP A 42 -0.46 -2.57 -18.05
N TYR A 43 -1.54 -3.09 -17.46
CA TYR A 43 -1.71 -4.52 -17.23
C TYR A 43 -1.89 -5.35 -18.51
N GLY A 44 -2.33 -4.74 -19.63
CA GLY A 44 -2.43 -5.45 -20.90
C GLY A 44 -1.07 -5.65 -21.56
N ALA A 45 -0.22 -4.63 -21.47
CA ALA A 45 1.14 -4.65 -22.00
C ALA A 45 2.21 -5.12 -20.98
N GLN A 46 1.82 -5.35 -19.72
CA GLN A 46 2.69 -5.72 -18.60
C GLN A 46 3.91 -4.80 -18.46
N ARG A 47 3.69 -3.48 -18.55
CA ARG A 47 4.77 -2.49 -18.43
C ARG A 47 4.35 -1.25 -17.68
N PRO A 48 5.28 -0.60 -16.95
CA PRO A 48 5.00 0.70 -16.35
C PRO A 48 4.77 1.75 -17.43
N THR A 49 3.86 2.68 -17.15
CA THR A 49 3.56 3.85 -17.98
C THR A 49 3.96 5.17 -17.32
N ASP A 50 4.13 5.15 -16.00
CA ASP A 50 4.70 6.24 -15.22
C ASP A 50 5.69 5.59 -14.24
N LEU A 51 6.92 6.09 -14.22
CA LEU A 51 8.03 5.46 -13.53
C LEU A 51 8.28 6.06 -12.14
N ALA A 52 7.53 7.08 -11.72
CA ALA A 52 7.68 7.63 -10.37
C ALA A 52 7.18 6.64 -9.31
N TYR A 53 7.72 6.72 -8.09
CA TYR A 53 7.14 6.11 -6.90
C TYR A 53 7.13 7.12 -5.75
N PRO A 54 5.98 7.72 -5.44
CA PRO A 54 5.91 8.80 -4.46
C PRO A 54 5.67 8.30 -3.01
N LEU A 55 6.12 7.09 -2.65
CA LEU A 55 5.95 6.49 -1.31
C LEU A 55 4.48 6.26 -0.89
N ARG A 56 3.65 5.94 -1.88
CA ARG A 56 2.20 5.85 -1.80
C ARG A 56 1.68 4.73 -0.87
N PRO A 57 0.59 4.96 -0.11
CA PRO A 57 0.11 4.00 0.89
C PRO A 57 -0.92 2.99 0.37
N GLU A 58 -1.54 3.20 -0.79
CA GLU A 58 -2.86 2.62 -1.13
C GLU A 58 -2.86 1.08 -1.19
N ILE A 59 -1.77 0.46 -1.68
CA ILE A 59 -1.64 -1.01 -1.73
C ILE A 59 -1.40 -1.57 -0.32
N ILE A 60 -0.60 -0.87 0.49
CA ILE A 60 -0.27 -1.28 1.86
C ILE A 60 -1.50 -1.16 2.77
N GLU A 61 -2.29 -0.10 2.62
CA GLU A 61 -3.60 0.06 3.26
C GLU A 61 -4.51 -1.15 2.93
N SER A 62 -4.55 -1.52 1.65
CA SER A 62 -5.38 -2.61 1.16
C SER A 62 -4.95 -3.98 1.71
N ALA A 63 -3.65 -4.25 1.77
CA ALA A 63 -3.10 -5.43 2.43
C ALA A 63 -3.52 -5.49 3.91
N TRP A 64 -3.48 -4.37 4.62
CA TRP A 64 -3.93 -4.30 6.02
C TRP A 64 -5.42 -4.61 6.19
N TYR A 65 -6.31 -3.96 5.43
CA TYR A 65 -7.75 -4.24 5.51
C TYR A 65 -8.07 -5.70 5.16
N LEU A 66 -7.43 -6.25 4.13
CA LEU A 66 -7.60 -7.64 3.74
C LEU A 66 -7.11 -8.60 4.82
N ASN A 67 -5.94 -8.36 5.43
CA ASN A 67 -5.48 -9.14 6.56
C ASN A 67 -6.45 -9.07 7.74
N ARG A 68 -6.97 -7.88 8.05
CA ARG A 68 -7.90 -7.68 9.16
C ARG A 68 -9.23 -8.40 8.96
N ALA A 69 -9.72 -8.45 7.73
CA ALA A 69 -10.97 -9.10 7.38
C ALA A 69 -10.87 -10.63 7.26
N THR A 70 -9.71 -11.15 6.84
CA THR A 70 -9.57 -12.56 6.46
C THR A 70 -8.67 -13.37 7.38
N GLY A 71 -7.74 -12.73 8.08
CA GLY A 71 -6.69 -13.39 8.85
C GLY A 71 -5.63 -14.09 7.99
N ASP A 72 -5.67 -13.94 6.66
CA ASP A 72 -4.76 -14.63 5.75
C ASP A 72 -3.31 -14.12 5.90
N PRO A 73 -2.33 -14.99 6.23
CA PRO A 73 -0.94 -14.61 6.38
C PRO A 73 -0.31 -14.06 5.10
N ALA A 74 -0.85 -14.40 3.91
CA ALA A 74 -0.31 -13.91 2.64
C ALA A 74 -0.27 -12.37 2.57
N HIS A 75 -1.21 -11.68 3.20
CA HIS A 75 -1.22 -10.21 3.23
C HIS A 75 -0.09 -9.63 4.10
N ARG A 76 0.34 -10.33 5.15
CA ARG A 76 1.51 -9.93 5.94
C ARG A 76 2.81 -10.18 5.18
N GLU A 77 2.90 -11.29 4.45
CA GLU A 77 4.03 -11.57 3.56
C GLU A 77 4.16 -10.50 2.46
N MET A 78 3.03 -10.06 1.89
CA MET A 78 2.99 -8.93 0.96
C MET A 78 3.51 -7.65 1.62
N GLY A 79 3.01 -7.30 2.81
CA GLY A 79 3.47 -6.12 3.53
C GLY A 79 4.94 -6.14 3.92
N GLN A 80 5.47 -7.31 4.30
CA GLN A 80 6.89 -7.49 4.60
C GLN A 80 7.72 -7.16 3.37
N ARG A 81 7.33 -7.70 2.21
CA ARG A 81 7.98 -7.40 0.95
C ARG A 81 7.92 -5.92 0.59
N PHE A 82 6.75 -5.28 0.73
CA PHE A 82 6.61 -3.85 0.45
C PHE A 82 7.54 -3.02 1.33
N PHE A 83 7.61 -3.34 2.62
CA PHE A 83 8.52 -2.68 3.54
C PHE A 83 9.99 -2.90 3.17
N ASP A 84 10.38 -4.12 2.85
CA ASP A 84 11.76 -4.45 2.46
C ASP A 84 12.18 -3.69 1.19
N ASP A 85 11.31 -3.62 0.19
CA ASP A 85 11.56 -2.86 -1.04
C ASP A 85 11.65 -1.35 -0.77
N ILE A 86 10.77 -0.79 0.08
CA ILE A 86 10.83 0.62 0.51
C ILE A 86 12.15 0.90 1.25
N VAL A 87 12.53 0.07 2.23
CA VAL A 87 13.78 0.23 2.98
C VAL A 87 14.98 0.13 2.06
N LYS A 88 14.96 -0.79 1.09
CA LYS A 88 16.08 -1.02 0.18
C LYS A 88 16.29 0.13 -0.81
N TYR A 89 15.22 0.66 -1.40
CA TYR A 89 15.32 1.61 -2.51
C TYR A 89 15.04 3.06 -2.11
N CYS A 90 14.28 3.31 -1.05
CA CYS A 90 13.83 4.65 -0.68
C CYS A 90 14.53 5.21 0.56
N ARG A 91 15.24 4.39 1.35
CA ARG A 91 15.92 4.89 2.56
C ARG A 91 17.13 5.75 2.20
N THR A 92 17.30 6.84 2.95
CA THR A 92 18.46 7.73 2.90
C THR A 92 19.12 7.81 4.28
N GLU A 93 20.19 8.60 4.42
CA GLU A 93 20.80 8.86 5.73
C GLU A 93 19.83 9.62 6.68
N GLY A 94 19.03 10.53 6.13
CA GLY A 94 18.13 11.41 6.90
C GLY A 94 16.67 10.95 7.00
N GLY A 95 16.26 9.91 6.28
CA GLY A 95 14.88 9.46 6.26
C GLY A 95 14.56 8.57 5.06
N TYR A 96 13.55 8.95 4.29
CA TYR A 96 13.14 8.28 3.06
C TYR A 96 12.94 9.29 1.94
N ALA A 97 13.11 8.85 0.70
CA ALA A 97 12.99 9.63 -0.51
C ALA A 97 12.06 8.93 -1.49
N THR A 98 11.26 9.71 -2.23
CA THR A 98 10.52 9.19 -3.39
C THR A 98 11.48 8.69 -4.48
N LEU A 99 10.99 7.90 -5.44
CA LEU A 99 11.75 7.58 -6.65
C LEU A 99 11.22 8.38 -7.84
N ALA A 100 12.12 9.04 -8.57
CA ALA A 100 11.81 9.59 -9.90
C ALA A 100 11.64 8.48 -10.93
N ASN A 101 12.36 7.36 -10.76
CA ASN A 101 12.33 6.24 -11.69
C ASN A 101 12.52 4.89 -10.98
N VAL A 102 11.46 4.09 -10.95
CA VAL A 102 11.44 2.75 -10.33
C VAL A 102 12.30 1.73 -11.05
N VAL A 103 12.75 1.96 -12.29
CA VAL A 103 13.64 1.04 -13.00
C VAL A 103 15.09 1.33 -12.64
N THR A 104 15.52 2.58 -12.73
CA THR A 104 16.90 2.99 -12.39
C THR A 104 17.15 3.11 -10.89
N LYS A 105 16.07 3.16 -10.08
CA LYS A 105 16.10 3.44 -8.63
C LYS A 105 16.66 4.83 -8.30
N GLU A 106 16.49 5.76 -9.22
CA GLU A 106 16.83 7.16 -9.00
C GLU A 106 15.89 7.77 -7.98
N GLN A 107 16.45 8.19 -6.83
CA GLN A 107 15.74 8.88 -5.77
C GLN A 107 15.51 10.34 -6.14
N ASP A 108 14.37 10.88 -5.73
CA ASP A 108 14.04 12.31 -5.77
C ASP A 108 13.96 12.85 -4.33
N ASP A 109 14.43 14.08 -4.11
CA ASP A 109 14.67 14.66 -2.77
C ASP A 109 13.37 15.18 -2.13
N ALA A 110 12.42 14.28 -1.95
CA ALA A 110 11.13 14.55 -1.34
C ALA A 110 10.70 13.40 -0.43
N MET A 111 10.17 13.76 0.75
CA MET A 111 9.48 12.84 1.64
C MET A 111 8.09 13.39 1.96
N PRO A 112 7.04 12.95 1.25
CA PRO A 112 5.69 13.43 1.52
C PRO A 112 5.24 13.05 2.93
N SER A 113 4.49 13.95 3.60
CA SER A 113 4.02 13.73 4.97
C SER A 113 3.16 12.48 5.13
N PHE A 114 2.39 12.13 4.09
CA PHE A 114 1.56 10.93 4.07
C PHE A 114 2.37 9.63 4.19
N PHE A 115 3.67 9.63 3.86
CA PHE A 115 4.50 8.43 4.08
C PHE A 115 4.55 8.06 5.57
N LEU A 116 4.67 9.07 6.43
CA LEU A 116 4.67 8.87 7.88
C LEU A 116 3.26 8.62 8.40
N ALA A 117 2.27 9.38 7.93
CA ALA A 117 0.90 9.27 8.40
C ALA A 117 0.23 7.97 7.96
N GLU A 118 0.49 7.49 6.76
CA GLU A 118 -0.26 6.41 6.13
C GLU A 118 0.60 5.17 5.92
N THR A 119 1.63 5.26 5.08
CA THR A 119 2.44 4.10 4.65
C THR A 119 3.04 3.36 5.85
N LEU A 120 3.76 4.08 6.72
CA LEU A 120 4.35 3.48 7.92
C LEU A 120 3.30 3.04 8.95
N LYS A 121 2.18 3.76 9.05
CA LYS A 121 1.10 3.40 9.99
C LYS A 121 0.43 2.09 9.58
N TYR A 122 0.08 1.92 8.31
CA TYR A 122 -0.53 0.68 7.82
C TYR A 122 0.44 -0.50 7.86
N LEU A 123 1.74 -0.28 7.55
CA LEU A 123 2.76 -1.31 7.77
C LEU A 123 2.83 -1.72 9.25
N TYR A 124 2.88 -0.76 10.17
CA TYR A 124 2.86 -1.06 11.60
C TYR A 124 1.61 -1.85 12.00
N LEU A 125 0.43 -1.39 11.60
CA LEU A 125 -0.85 -2.02 11.94
C LEU A 125 -1.02 -3.42 11.34
N LEU A 126 -0.37 -3.72 10.21
CA LEU A 126 -0.39 -5.04 9.58
C LEU A 126 0.34 -6.12 10.40
N PHE A 127 1.37 -5.72 11.14
CA PHE A 127 2.11 -6.60 12.04
C PHE A 127 1.68 -6.49 13.50
N ALA A 128 0.95 -5.43 13.86
CA ALA A 128 0.40 -5.26 15.19
C ALA A 128 -0.71 -6.27 15.51
N GLU A 129 -0.95 -6.48 16.80
CA GLU A 129 -2.08 -7.30 17.24
C GLU A 129 -3.41 -6.62 16.84
N PRO A 130 -4.40 -7.40 16.37
CA PRO A 130 -5.69 -6.85 15.96
C PRO A 130 -6.41 -6.05 17.05
N ALA A 131 -6.13 -6.33 18.33
CA ALA A 131 -6.70 -5.61 19.47
C ALA A 131 -6.25 -4.13 19.56
N ASN A 132 -5.14 -3.75 18.91
CA ASN A 132 -4.63 -2.38 18.94
C ASN A 132 -5.59 -1.39 18.25
N VAL A 133 -6.32 -1.84 17.24
CA VAL A 133 -7.34 -1.05 16.52
C VAL A 133 -8.53 -1.93 16.17
N ASP A 134 -9.69 -1.65 16.80
CA ASP A 134 -10.97 -2.25 16.43
C ASP A 134 -11.69 -1.38 15.39
N LEU A 135 -11.84 -1.92 14.18
CA LEU A 135 -12.58 -1.27 13.08
C LEU A 135 -14.09 -1.10 13.36
N ARG A 136 -14.62 -1.74 14.41
CA ARG A 136 -16.00 -1.50 14.88
C ARG A 136 -16.14 -0.16 15.58
N ASP A 137 -15.06 0.33 16.18
CA ASP A 137 -15.01 1.56 16.99
C ASP A 137 -14.31 2.72 16.27
N VAL A 138 -13.50 2.41 15.25
CA VAL A 138 -12.66 3.39 14.54
C VAL A 138 -12.95 3.36 13.04
N VAL A 139 -13.02 4.55 12.44
CA VAL A 139 -12.99 4.75 10.98
C VAL A 139 -11.78 5.60 10.65
N PHE A 140 -11.00 5.19 9.65
CA PHE A 140 -9.86 5.98 9.17
C PHE A 140 -10.34 7.00 8.16
N THR A 141 -9.79 8.22 8.22
CA THR A 141 -9.89 9.17 7.11
C THR A 141 -9.05 8.67 5.92
N THR A 142 -9.18 9.35 4.78
CA THR A 142 -8.34 9.10 3.59
C THR A 142 -6.85 9.44 3.78
N GLU A 143 -6.45 9.95 4.94
CA GLU A 143 -5.06 10.27 5.33
C GLU A 143 -4.65 9.43 6.57
N ALA A 144 -5.27 8.25 6.69
CA ALA A 144 -5.10 7.30 7.79
C ALA A 144 -5.28 7.88 9.21
N HIS A 145 -6.02 8.96 9.42
CA HIS A 145 -6.30 9.45 10.77
C HIS A 145 -7.47 8.70 11.40
N PRO A 146 -7.28 8.02 12.54
CA PRO A 146 -8.36 7.26 13.17
C PRO A 146 -9.35 8.20 13.86
N LEU A 147 -10.64 8.09 13.49
CA LEU A 147 -11.74 8.78 14.13
C LEU A 147 -12.60 7.77 14.89
N ARG A 148 -12.95 8.08 16.14
CA ARG A 148 -13.90 7.25 16.90
C ARG A 148 -15.29 7.39 16.31
N ARG A 149 -15.99 6.27 16.18
CA ARG A 149 -17.41 6.25 15.78
C ARG A 149 -18.24 6.69 16.97
N ASN A 150 -19.06 7.72 16.79
CA ASN A 150 -20.09 8.06 17.77
C ASN A 150 -21.18 6.99 17.69
N ARG A 151 -21.42 6.28 18.81
CA ARG A 151 -22.50 5.32 18.97
C ARG A 151 -23.69 6.00 19.62
#